data_AF-A0A7Z9MG65-F1
#
_entry.id   AF-A0A7Z9MG65-F1
#
_cell.length_a   1.000
_cell.length_b   1.000
_cell.length_c   1.000
_cell.angle_alpha   90.00
_cell.angle_beta   90.00
_cell.angle_gamma   90.00
#
_symmetry.space_group_name_H-M   'P 1'
#
loop_
_entity.id
_entity.type
_entity.pdbx_description
1 polymer ?
#
loop_
_entity_poly.entity_id
_entity_poly.type
_entity_poly.pdbx_seq_one_letter_code
_entity_poly.pdbx_strand_id
1 'polypeptide(L)'
;RGDLIVPTGVKYNFAGSYENQVRAMKRLSIVIPLSLAVILILLHLQFHSLLTSVIIFAGVFVAWGGGFMLIWLYGQPWFLDFSVFGTNIAQLFHVQPINMSVAVWVGFLALFGIATDDGVVMATRLKQSIKERKPKTVAEIRNAIVEGGCLRIRACLMTSATTILALLPVLTVTGRGADLMVPMAIPIFGGMLIALITLFVVPVLYSSVAEWQLKFNEKLHV
;
A
#
# COMPACT_ATOMS: atom_id res chain seq x y z
N ARG A 1 36.60 -12.83 7.63
CA ARG A 1 36.48 -12.20 6.29
C ARG A 1 37.73 -12.63 5.52
N GLY A 2 37.61 -13.61 4.63
CA GLY A 2 38.71 -14.04 3.78
C GLY A 2 38.57 -13.34 2.44
N ASP A 3 39.45 -12.40 2.15
CA ASP A 3 39.47 -11.72 0.85
C ASP A 3 40.14 -12.65 -0.15
N LEU A 4 39.36 -13.12 -1.14
CA LEU A 4 39.87 -13.89 -2.27
C LEU A 4 40.70 -12.97 -3.15
N ILE A 5 42.02 -13.12 -3.11
CA ILE A 5 42.96 -12.44 -3.99
C ILE A 5 42.84 -13.07 -5.37
N VAL A 6 42.18 -12.36 -6.27
CA VAL A 6 41.91 -12.83 -7.62
C VAL A 6 43.05 -12.44 -8.56
N PRO A 7 43.63 -13.36 -9.36
CA PRO A 7 44.64 -13.02 -10.35
C PRO A 7 44.10 -12.03 -11.40
N THR A 8 44.91 -11.06 -11.80
CA THR A 8 44.55 -10.05 -12.81
C THR A 8 44.20 -10.73 -14.13
N GLY A 9 42.93 -10.64 -14.53
CA GLY A 9 42.40 -11.20 -15.78
C GLY A 9 41.20 -12.14 -15.61
N VAL A 10 40.89 -12.60 -14.40
CA VAL A 10 39.74 -13.47 -14.13
C VAL A 10 38.54 -12.65 -13.65
N LYS A 11 37.43 -12.72 -14.38
CA LYS A 11 36.14 -12.14 -13.96
C LYS A 11 35.29 -13.22 -13.30
N TYR A 12 34.83 -12.97 -12.09
CA TYR A 12 33.91 -13.86 -11.38
C TYR A 12 32.49 -13.40 -11.67
N ASN A 13 31.73 -14.26 -12.35
CA ASN A 13 30.29 -14.09 -12.51
C ASN A 13 29.59 -15.21 -11.74
N PHE A 14 28.64 -14.85 -10.87
CA PHE A 14 27.79 -15.82 -10.21
C PHE A 14 26.82 -16.41 -11.24
N ALA A 15 26.91 -17.73 -11.48
CA ALA A 15 26.02 -18.46 -12.38
C ALA A 15 24.88 -19.14 -11.60
N GLY A 16 23.73 -19.37 -12.26
CA GLY A 16 22.60 -20.12 -11.70
C GLY A 16 21.39 -19.27 -11.33
N SER A 17 20.63 -19.69 -10.31
CA SER A 17 19.36 -19.04 -9.90
C SER A 17 19.53 -17.60 -9.41
N TYR A 18 20.71 -17.25 -8.88
CA TYR A 18 21.05 -15.88 -8.45
C TYR A 18 21.04 -14.90 -9.64
N GLU A 19 21.57 -15.29 -10.80
CA GLU A 19 21.54 -14.44 -12.00
C GLU A 19 20.10 -14.15 -12.43
N ASN A 20 19.23 -15.15 -12.37
CA ASN A 20 17.80 -14.99 -12.67
C ASN A 20 17.12 -14.02 -11.69
N GLN A 21 17.47 -14.07 -10.40
CA GLN A 21 16.96 -13.12 -9.41
C GLN A 21 17.47 -11.69 -9.66
N VAL A 22 18.76 -11.51 -9.96
CA VAL A 22 19.33 -10.19 -10.26
C VAL A 22 18.71 -9.60 -11.53
N ARG A 23 18.54 -10.41 -12.58
CA ARG A 23 17.90 -10.01 -13.83
C ARG A 23 16.43 -9.64 -13.62
N ALA A 24 15.70 -10.42 -12.83
CA ALA A 24 14.31 -10.12 -12.48
C ALA A 24 14.21 -8.84 -11.66
N MET A 25 15.09 -8.64 -10.67
CA MET A 25 15.14 -7.43 -9.85
C MET A 25 15.39 -6.18 -10.70
N LYS A 26 16.31 -6.26 -11.68
CA LYS A 26 16.59 -5.15 -12.62
C LYS A 26 15.40 -4.82 -13.52
N ARG A 27 14.61 -5.82 -13.93
CA ARG A 27 13.35 -5.56 -14.64
C ARG A 27 12.35 -4.90 -13.72
N LEU A 28 12.25 -5.39 -12.49
CA LEU A 28 11.27 -4.92 -11.52
C LEU A 28 11.51 -3.47 -11.10
N SER A 29 12.77 -3.02 -11.03
CA SER A 29 13.11 -1.61 -10.81
C SER A 29 12.63 -0.67 -11.91
N ILE A 30 12.33 -1.19 -13.11
CA ILE A 30 11.71 -0.43 -14.21
C ILE A 30 10.18 -0.57 -14.16
N VAL A 31 9.68 -1.77 -13.85
CA VAL A 31 8.23 -2.05 -13.80
C VAL A 31 7.52 -1.28 -12.69
N ILE A 32 8.08 -1.20 -11.48
CA ILE A 32 7.48 -0.44 -10.37
C ILE A 32 7.22 1.02 -10.77
N PRO A 33 8.23 1.84 -11.12
CA PRO A 33 7.98 3.25 -11.43
C PRO A 33 7.06 3.44 -12.63
N LEU A 34 7.14 2.55 -13.65
CA LEU A 34 6.23 2.59 -14.79
C LEU A 34 4.79 2.34 -14.34
N SER A 35 4.55 1.33 -13.51
CA SER A 35 3.21 1.02 -13.01
C SER A 35 2.63 2.14 -12.14
N LEU A 36 3.44 2.74 -11.27
CA LEU A 36 3.06 3.91 -10.47
C LEU A 36 2.70 5.11 -11.35
N ALA A 37 3.48 5.36 -12.41
CA ALA A 37 3.19 6.41 -13.37
C ALA A 37 1.87 6.16 -14.11
N VAL A 38 1.63 4.93 -14.57
CA VAL A 38 0.37 4.53 -15.22
C VAL A 38 -0.80 4.74 -14.28
N ILE A 39 -0.70 4.32 -13.01
CA ILE A 39 -1.81 4.49 -12.06
C ILE A 39 -2.04 5.97 -11.76
N LEU A 40 -1.00 6.78 -11.60
CA LEU A 40 -1.14 8.22 -11.43
C LEU A 40 -1.83 8.87 -12.64
N ILE A 41 -1.49 8.45 -13.87
CA ILE A 41 -2.16 8.90 -15.10
C ILE A 41 -3.63 8.49 -15.08
N LEU A 42 -3.96 7.24 -14.75
CA LEU A 42 -5.35 6.78 -14.66
C LEU A 42 -6.15 7.56 -13.60
N LEU A 43 -5.56 7.84 -12.44
CA LEU A 43 -6.17 8.69 -11.42
C LEU A 43 -6.37 10.13 -11.90
N HIS A 44 -5.42 10.67 -12.65
CA HIS A 44 -5.54 12.01 -13.22
C HIS A 44 -6.69 12.08 -14.23
N LEU A 45 -6.80 11.08 -15.11
CA LEU A 45 -7.89 10.96 -16.07
C LEU A 45 -9.24 10.79 -15.38
N GLN A 46 -9.31 10.00 -14.31
CA GLN A 46 -10.55 9.77 -13.55
C GLN A 46 -11.07 11.04 -12.85
N PHE A 47 -10.19 11.79 -12.18
CA PHE A 47 -10.60 12.94 -11.37
C PHE A 47 -10.48 14.29 -12.08
N HIS A 48 -9.83 14.36 -13.25
CA HIS A 48 -9.44 15.59 -13.94
C HIS A 48 -8.76 16.62 -13.02
N SER A 49 -8.05 16.15 -11.99
CA SER A 49 -7.44 16.99 -10.95
C SER A 49 -6.18 16.33 -10.41
N LEU A 50 -5.02 16.94 -10.69
CA LEU A 50 -3.72 16.45 -10.19
C LEU A 50 -3.67 16.42 -8.66
N LEU A 51 -4.23 17.42 -7.98
CA LEU A 51 -4.25 17.48 -6.53
C LEU A 51 -5.02 16.30 -5.92
N THR A 52 -6.18 15.96 -6.50
CA THR A 52 -6.99 14.84 -5.99
C THR A 52 -6.26 13.51 -6.20
N SER A 53 -5.62 13.33 -7.36
CA SER A 53 -4.81 12.13 -7.64
C SER A 53 -3.63 11.99 -6.68
N VAL A 54 -2.93 13.09 -6.37
CA VAL A 54 -1.80 13.08 -5.41
C VAL A 54 -2.27 12.77 -3.99
N ILE A 55 -3.45 13.25 -3.58
CA ILE A 55 -4.02 12.93 -2.26
C ILE A 55 -4.31 11.42 -2.13
N ILE A 56 -4.90 10.82 -3.16
CA ILE A 56 -5.14 9.37 -3.21
C ILE A 56 -3.80 8.63 -3.17
N PHE A 57 -2.85 9.05 -4.00
CA PHE A 57 -1.50 8.46 -4.07
C PHE A 57 -0.75 8.55 -2.73
N ALA A 58 -0.91 9.64 -1.99
CA ALA A 58 -0.34 9.82 -0.65
C ALA A 58 -0.92 8.82 0.36
N GLY A 59 -2.23 8.51 0.27
CA GLY A 59 -2.86 7.46 1.08
C GLY A 59 -2.23 6.09 0.85
N VAL A 60 -1.83 5.78 -0.38
CA VAL A 60 -1.20 4.49 -0.70
C VAL A 60 0.18 4.33 -0.06
N PHE A 61 0.95 5.42 0.08
CA PHE A 61 2.23 5.36 0.81
C PHE A 61 2.06 4.99 2.28
N VAL A 62 0.95 5.39 2.89
CA VAL A 62 0.63 4.98 4.27
C VAL A 62 0.37 3.47 4.33
N ALA A 63 -0.35 2.90 3.35
CA ALA A 63 -0.54 1.45 3.25
C ALA A 63 0.79 0.71 3.03
N TRP A 64 1.69 1.24 2.19
CA TRP A 64 3.05 0.69 2.06
C TRP A 64 3.81 0.66 3.39
N GLY A 65 3.63 1.68 4.23
CA GLY A 65 4.15 1.69 5.60
C GLY A 65 3.74 0.46 6.40
N GLY A 66 2.48 -0.01 6.25
CA GLY A 66 2.00 -1.25 6.86
C GLY A 66 2.64 -2.52 6.31
N GLY A 67 2.86 -2.59 5.00
CA GLY A 67 3.56 -3.71 4.38
C GLY A 67 5.01 -3.84 4.89
N PHE A 68 5.75 -2.73 4.95
CA PHE A 68 7.10 -2.70 5.51
C PHE A 68 7.11 -3.00 7.01
N MET A 69 6.16 -2.43 7.76
CA MET A 69 6.02 -2.69 9.19
C MET A 69 5.80 -4.17 9.46
N LEU A 70 4.95 -4.86 8.70
CA LEU A 70 4.71 -6.28 8.90
C LEU A 70 5.93 -7.13 8.54
N ILE A 71 6.64 -6.83 7.45
CA ILE A 71 7.91 -7.53 7.12
C ILE A 71 8.92 -7.37 8.26
N TRP A 72 9.04 -6.17 8.81
CA TRP A 72 9.94 -5.90 9.94
C TRP A 72 9.52 -6.69 11.18
N LEU A 73 8.21 -6.77 11.44
CA LEU A 73 7.62 -7.51 12.56
C LEU A 73 7.85 -9.03 12.42
N TYR A 74 7.79 -9.57 11.21
CA TYR A 74 8.13 -10.97 10.90
C TYR A 74 9.58 -11.33 11.22
N GLY A 75 10.49 -10.35 11.24
CA GLY A 75 11.87 -10.54 11.66
C GLY A 75 12.07 -10.54 13.18
N GLN A 76 11.05 -10.21 13.97
CA GLN A 76 11.15 -10.13 15.42
C GLN A 76 10.80 -11.46 16.08
N PRO A 77 11.63 -11.97 17.02
CA PRO A 77 11.41 -13.29 17.64
C PRO A 77 10.18 -13.34 18.55
N TRP A 78 9.71 -12.20 19.06
CA TRP A 78 8.52 -12.12 19.93
C TRP A 78 7.21 -12.05 19.14
N PHE A 79 7.26 -11.83 17.83
CA PHE A 79 6.05 -11.62 17.04
C PHE A 79 5.32 -12.94 16.81
N LEU A 80 4.03 -12.97 17.18
CA LEU A 80 3.14 -14.14 17.13
C LEU A 80 3.64 -15.36 17.92
N ASP A 81 4.57 -15.18 18.86
CA ASP A 81 5.09 -16.26 19.71
C ASP A 81 4.13 -16.58 20.87
N PHE A 82 2.88 -16.91 20.54
CA PHE A 82 1.90 -17.41 21.48
C PHE A 82 1.29 -18.70 20.95
N SER A 83 1.05 -19.64 21.87
CA SER A 83 0.43 -20.92 21.55
C SER A 83 -1.08 -20.83 21.68
N VAL A 84 -1.82 -21.21 20.64
CA VAL A 84 -3.27 -21.38 20.68
C VAL A 84 -3.59 -22.79 20.21
N PHE A 85 -4.43 -23.52 20.93
CA PHE A 85 -4.79 -24.92 20.60
C PHE A 85 -3.59 -25.90 20.49
N GLY A 86 -2.48 -25.63 21.19
CA GLY A 86 -1.30 -26.50 21.20
C GLY A 86 -0.36 -26.32 20.00
N THR A 87 -0.66 -25.40 19.08
CA THR A 87 0.23 -24.99 17.98
C THR A 87 0.73 -23.56 18.19
N ASN A 88 1.98 -23.31 17.82
CA ASN A 88 2.57 -21.97 17.87
C ASN A 88 2.08 -21.17 16.64
N ILE A 89 1.48 -20.01 16.88
CA ILE A 89 0.92 -19.18 15.82
C ILE A 89 2.02 -18.66 14.88
N ALA A 90 3.21 -18.37 15.40
CA ALA A 90 4.36 -17.96 14.57
C ALA A 90 4.73 -19.04 13.54
N GLN A 91 4.64 -20.32 13.90
CA GLN A 91 4.86 -21.43 12.95
C GLN A 91 3.75 -21.51 11.91
N LEU A 92 2.49 -21.32 12.32
CA LEU A 92 1.34 -21.35 11.41
C LEU A 92 1.43 -20.25 10.34
N PHE A 93 1.94 -19.07 10.70
CA PHE A 93 2.09 -17.92 9.80
C PHE A 93 3.47 -17.81 9.13
N HIS A 94 4.32 -18.85 9.25
CA HIS A 94 5.69 -18.86 8.71
C HIS A 94 6.52 -17.62 9.10
N VAL A 95 6.42 -17.21 10.36
CA VAL A 95 7.15 -16.06 10.90
C VAL A 95 8.64 -16.38 10.91
N GLN A 96 9.36 -15.80 9.96
CA GLN A 96 10.80 -15.89 9.83
C GLN A 96 11.31 -14.61 9.15
N PRO A 97 12.60 -14.29 9.28
CA PRO A 97 13.20 -13.18 8.54
C PRO A 97 13.05 -13.38 7.03
N ILE A 98 12.28 -12.50 6.38
CA ILE A 98 12.06 -12.55 4.93
C ILE A 98 13.02 -11.61 4.24
N ASN A 99 13.74 -12.15 3.26
CA ASN A 99 14.59 -11.35 2.39
C ASN A 99 13.75 -10.57 1.38
N MET A 100 14.20 -9.37 1.06
CA MET A 100 13.60 -8.56 -0.01
C MET A 100 13.79 -9.28 -1.35
N SER A 101 12.72 -9.90 -1.84
CA SER A 101 12.71 -10.67 -3.08
C SER A 101 11.77 -10.06 -4.11
N VAL A 102 11.83 -10.58 -5.33
CA VAL A 102 10.92 -10.21 -6.42
C VAL A 102 9.45 -10.42 -6.01
N ALA A 103 9.15 -11.51 -5.30
CA ALA A 103 7.80 -11.81 -4.84
C ALA A 103 7.26 -10.76 -3.85
N VAL A 104 8.09 -10.30 -2.92
CA VAL A 104 7.74 -9.24 -1.96
C VAL A 104 7.39 -7.94 -2.71
N TRP A 105 8.19 -7.57 -3.70
CA TRP A 105 7.92 -6.37 -4.50
C TRP A 105 6.67 -6.49 -5.38
N VAL A 106 6.37 -7.68 -5.91
CA VAL A 106 5.10 -7.95 -6.59
C VAL A 106 3.92 -7.79 -5.62
N GLY A 107 4.09 -8.17 -4.35
CA GLY A 107 3.12 -7.91 -3.27
C GLY A 107 2.88 -6.41 -3.05
N PHE A 108 3.93 -5.60 -2.95
CA PHE A 108 3.80 -4.13 -2.83
C PHE A 108 3.13 -3.48 -4.04
N LEU A 109 3.41 -4.01 -5.24
CA LEU A 109 2.75 -3.56 -6.46
C LEU A 109 1.25 -3.89 -6.45
N ALA A 110 0.87 -5.08 -6.02
CA ALA A 110 -0.53 -5.47 -5.89
C ALA A 110 -1.25 -4.64 -4.82
N LEU A 111 -0.62 -4.43 -3.65
CA LEU A 111 -1.11 -3.56 -2.59
C LEU A 111 -1.39 -2.15 -3.10
N PHE A 112 -0.53 -1.63 -3.99
CA PHE A 112 -0.72 -0.31 -4.56
C PHE A 112 -2.07 -0.20 -5.29
N GLY A 113 -2.41 -1.19 -6.13
CA GLY A 113 -3.69 -1.22 -6.85
C GLY A 113 -4.89 -1.33 -5.92
N ILE A 114 -4.82 -2.23 -4.93
CA ILE A 114 -5.92 -2.47 -3.97
C ILE A 114 -6.15 -1.22 -3.11
N ALA A 115 -5.09 -0.64 -2.54
CA ALA A 115 -5.20 0.56 -1.69
C ALA A 115 -5.63 1.81 -2.49
N THR A 116 -5.29 1.88 -3.78
CA THR A 116 -5.74 2.96 -4.66
C THR A 116 -7.26 2.94 -4.82
N ASP A 117 -7.88 1.75 -4.95
CA ASP A 117 -9.32 1.61 -5.12
C ASP A 117 -10.10 2.20 -3.92
N ASP A 118 -9.66 1.92 -2.70
CA ASP A 118 -10.26 2.49 -1.48
C ASP A 118 -10.18 4.03 -1.48
N GLY A 119 -9.03 4.58 -1.89
CA GLY A 119 -8.84 6.02 -2.02
C GLY A 119 -9.73 6.65 -3.11
N VAL A 120 -9.90 5.97 -4.25
CA VAL A 120 -10.79 6.41 -5.35
C VAL A 120 -12.23 6.42 -4.90
N VAL A 121 -12.70 5.36 -4.24
CA VAL A 121 -14.08 5.23 -3.74
C VAL A 121 -14.39 6.35 -2.74
N MET A 122 -13.47 6.62 -1.81
CA MET A 122 -13.60 7.71 -0.84
C MET A 122 -13.60 9.08 -1.54
N ALA A 123 -12.58 9.37 -2.35
CA ALA A 123 -12.43 10.66 -3.03
C ALA A 123 -13.61 10.98 -3.97
N THR A 124 -14.19 9.96 -4.61
CA THR A 124 -15.38 10.14 -5.46
C THR A 124 -16.56 10.68 -4.66
N ARG A 125 -16.83 10.13 -3.46
CA ARG A 125 -17.93 10.64 -2.63
C ARG A 125 -17.63 12.00 -2.03
N LEU A 126 -16.38 12.26 -1.64
CA LEU A 126 -15.96 13.58 -1.16
C LEU A 126 -16.14 14.66 -2.24
N LYS A 127 -15.70 14.39 -3.46
CA LYS A 127 -15.88 15.28 -4.62
C LYS A 127 -17.36 15.53 -4.92
N GLN A 128 -18.18 14.48 -4.86
CA GLN A 128 -19.63 14.58 -5.03
C GLN A 128 -20.27 15.46 -3.93
N SER A 129 -19.89 15.25 -2.67
CA SER A 129 -20.41 15.99 -1.51
C SER A 129 -20.13 17.50 -1.61
N ILE A 130 -18.89 17.88 -1.96
CA ILE A 130 -18.52 19.29 -2.17
C ILE A 130 -19.28 19.89 -3.36
N LYS A 131 -19.44 19.13 -4.46
CA LYS A 131 -20.15 19.60 -5.66
C LYS A 131 -21.64 19.86 -5.39
N GLU A 132 -22.29 19.01 -4.60
CA GLU A 132 -23.70 19.11 -4.24
C GLU A 132 -23.97 20.29 -3.28
N ARG A 133 -23.11 20.48 -2.27
CA ARG A 133 -23.34 21.48 -1.21
C ARG A 133 -22.79 22.86 -1.50
N LYS A 134 -21.76 22.97 -2.36
CA LYS A 134 -21.04 24.21 -2.66
C LYS A 134 -20.73 25.03 -1.39
N PRO A 135 -20.01 24.44 -0.41
CA PRO A 135 -19.74 25.09 0.86
C PRO A 135 -18.95 26.40 0.65
N LYS A 136 -19.35 27.44 1.37
CA LYS A 136 -18.71 28.78 1.33
C LYS A 136 -17.82 29.04 2.53
N THR A 137 -17.93 28.21 3.57
CA THR A 137 -17.16 28.38 4.82
C THR A 137 -16.34 27.14 5.12
N VAL A 138 -15.19 27.31 5.80
CA VAL A 138 -14.35 26.20 6.30
C VAL A 138 -15.15 25.18 7.12
N ALA A 139 -16.06 25.64 7.99
CA ALA A 139 -16.91 24.76 8.79
C ALA A 139 -17.85 23.90 7.93
N GLU A 140 -18.38 24.47 6.85
CA GLU A 140 -19.26 23.75 5.91
C GLU A 140 -18.49 22.72 5.08
N ILE A 141 -17.24 23.02 4.69
CA ILE A 141 -16.33 22.07 4.02
C ILE A 141 -16.12 20.84 4.89
N ARG A 142 -15.75 21.05 6.16
CA ARG A 142 -15.50 19.95 7.11
C ARG A 142 -16.74 19.09 7.32
N ASN A 143 -17.90 19.71 7.52
CA ASN A 143 -19.16 18.99 7.69
C ASN A 143 -19.52 18.17 6.44
N ALA A 144 -19.36 18.74 5.24
CA ALA A 144 -19.62 18.04 3.98
C ALA A 144 -18.67 16.85 3.76
N ILE A 145 -17.40 16.97 4.16
CA ILE A 145 -16.40 15.91 4.05
C ILE A 145 -16.67 14.79 5.05
N VAL A 146 -16.99 15.12 6.30
CA VAL A 146 -17.32 14.12 7.33
C VAL A 146 -18.54 13.29 6.90
N GLU A 147 -19.61 13.96 6.47
CA GLU A 147 -20.82 13.28 6.03
C GLU A 147 -20.58 12.45 4.76
N GLY A 148 -19.84 13.00 3.80
CA GLY A 148 -19.42 12.28 2.60
C GLY A 148 -18.58 11.04 2.90
N GLY A 149 -17.67 11.15 3.87
CA GLY A 149 -16.81 10.05 4.32
C GLY A 149 -17.59 8.93 5.01
N CYS A 150 -18.49 9.28 5.93
CA CYS A 150 -19.31 8.31 6.67
C CYS A 150 -20.12 7.39 5.76
N LEU A 151 -20.55 7.87 4.59
CA LEU A 151 -21.33 7.10 3.63
C LEU A 151 -20.52 6.01 2.90
N ARG A 152 -19.18 6.06 2.92
CA ARG A 152 -18.31 5.10 2.20
C ARG A 152 -17.41 4.26 3.09
N ILE A 153 -17.27 4.58 4.38
CA ILE A 153 -16.51 3.78 5.34
C ILE A 153 -16.89 2.29 5.26
N ARG A 154 -18.18 1.96 5.15
CA ARG A 154 -18.65 0.56 5.04
C ARG A 154 -18.07 -0.18 3.84
N ALA A 155 -17.94 0.48 2.69
CA ALA A 155 -17.41 -0.13 1.48
C ALA A 155 -15.91 -0.43 1.63
N CYS A 156 -15.13 0.55 2.09
CA CYS A 156 -13.69 0.36 2.29
C CYS A 156 -13.35 -0.62 3.42
N LEU A 157 -14.19 -0.69 4.46
CA LEU A 157 -14.06 -1.71 5.49
C LEU A 157 -14.35 -3.11 4.93
N MET A 158 -15.34 -3.24 4.04
CA MET A 158 -15.67 -4.51 3.41
C MET A 158 -14.54 -5.01 2.51
N THR A 159 -13.95 -4.13 1.68
CA THR A 159 -12.80 -4.47 0.82
C THR A 159 -11.61 -4.90 1.69
N SER A 160 -11.24 -4.08 2.66
CA SER A 160 -10.14 -4.38 3.60
C SER A 160 -10.34 -5.70 4.34
N ALA A 161 -11.52 -5.91 4.92
CA ALA A 161 -11.84 -7.15 5.62
C ALA A 161 -11.80 -8.37 4.70
N THR A 162 -12.37 -8.27 3.50
CA THR A 162 -12.39 -9.37 2.54
C THR A 162 -10.98 -9.74 2.09
N THR A 163 -10.13 -8.77 1.80
CA THR A 163 -8.73 -9.02 1.41
C THR A 163 -7.93 -9.63 2.56
N ILE A 164 -8.08 -9.12 3.78
CA ILE A 164 -7.42 -9.68 4.97
C ILE A 164 -7.84 -11.14 5.17
N LEU A 165 -9.15 -11.42 5.15
CA LEU A 165 -9.68 -12.78 5.32
C LEU A 165 -9.24 -13.71 4.18
N ALA A 166 -9.20 -13.22 2.94
CA ALA A 166 -8.77 -14.01 1.77
C ALA A 166 -7.28 -14.37 1.82
N LEU A 167 -6.46 -13.52 2.44
CA LEU A 167 -5.01 -13.74 2.55
C LEU A 167 -4.62 -14.58 3.76
N LEU A 168 -5.48 -14.71 4.78
CA LEU A 168 -5.20 -15.56 5.94
C LEU A 168 -4.80 -17.00 5.54
N PRO A 169 -5.56 -17.72 4.69
CA PRO A 169 -5.15 -19.06 4.25
C PRO A 169 -3.85 -19.07 3.46
N VAL A 170 -3.60 -18.02 2.66
CA VAL A 170 -2.39 -17.92 1.83
C VAL A 170 -1.13 -17.85 2.70
N LEU A 171 -1.21 -17.16 3.84
CA LEU A 171 -0.11 -17.06 4.79
C LEU A 171 0.19 -18.38 5.51
N THR A 172 -0.79 -19.29 5.59
CA THR A 172 -0.66 -20.59 6.26
C THR A 172 -0.34 -21.75 5.32
N VAL A 173 -0.20 -21.51 4.00
CA VAL A 173 0.07 -22.59 3.03
C VAL A 173 1.44 -23.20 3.27
N THR A 174 1.47 -24.49 3.57
CA THR A 174 2.66 -25.35 3.56
C THR A 174 2.63 -26.24 2.33
N GLY A 175 3.63 -26.15 1.43
CA GLY A 175 3.72 -27.03 0.26
C GLY A 175 4.34 -26.37 -0.96
N ARG A 176 4.14 -26.99 -2.15
CA ARG A 176 4.67 -26.46 -3.41
C ARG A 176 4.08 -25.07 -3.70
N GLY A 177 4.94 -24.09 -3.93
CA GLY A 177 4.54 -22.71 -4.23
C GLY A 177 4.44 -21.77 -3.01
N ALA A 178 4.53 -22.29 -1.78
CA ALA A 178 4.55 -21.48 -0.57
C ALA A 178 5.69 -20.44 -0.59
N ASP A 179 6.86 -20.83 -1.09
CA ASP A 179 8.06 -19.98 -1.22
C ASP A 179 7.85 -18.73 -2.10
N LEU A 180 6.83 -18.72 -2.95
CA LEU A 180 6.48 -17.57 -3.78
C LEU A 180 5.23 -16.83 -3.28
N MET A 181 4.21 -17.57 -2.83
CA MET A 181 2.93 -16.99 -2.43
C MET A 181 2.99 -16.27 -1.08
N VAL A 182 3.67 -16.86 -0.08
CA VAL A 182 3.73 -16.29 1.28
C VAL A 182 4.46 -14.93 1.28
N PRO A 183 5.67 -14.79 0.69
CA PRO A 183 6.35 -13.49 0.64
C PRO A 183 5.60 -12.42 -0.16
N MET A 184 4.78 -12.82 -1.14
CA MET A 184 3.93 -11.90 -1.91
C MET A 184 2.70 -11.43 -1.11
N ALA A 185 2.13 -12.29 -0.26
CA ALA A 185 0.93 -11.99 0.52
C ALA A 185 1.19 -11.07 1.72
N ILE A 186 2.37 -11.15 2.33
CA ILE A 186 2.72 -10.41 3.55
C ILE A 186 2.60 -8.88 3.37
N PRO A 187 3.21 -8.25 2.34
CA PRO A 187 3.04 -6.82 2.10
C PRO A 187 1.58 -6.42 1.95
N ILE A 188 0.78 -7.24 1.26
CA ILE A 188 -0.63 -6.95 1.02
C ILE A 188 -1.40 -7.02 2.34
N PHE A 189 -1.21 -8.07 3.13
CA PHE A 189 -1.87 -8.24 4.42
C PHE A 189 -1.53 -7.11 5.40
N GLY A 190 -0.23 -6.80 5.57
CA GLY A 190 0.22 -5.71 6.44
C GLY A 190 -0.24 -4.34 5.96
N GLY A 191 -0.24 -4.14 4.64
CA GLY A 191 -0.71 -2.91 4.03
C GLY A 191 -2.21 -2.69 4.21
N MET A 192 -3.04 -3.74 4.07
CA MET A 192 -4.48 -3.64 4.30
C MET A 192 -4.83 -3.41 5.77
N LEU A 193 -4.05 -3.95 6.71
CA LEU A 193 -4.23 -3.63 8.14
C LEU A 193 -4.03 -2.13 8.42
N ILE A 194 -3.00 -1.52 7.85
CA ILE A 194 -2.74 -0.08 7.99
C ILE A 194 -3.62 0.76 7.04
N ALA A 195 -4.16 0.18 5.97
CA ALA A 195 -5.08 0.86 5.06
C ALA A 195 -6.34 1.35 5.78
N LEU A 196 -6.74 0.73 6.89
CA LEU A 196 -7.82 1.22 7.76
C LEU A 196 -7.56 2.65 8.28
N ILE A 197 -6.29 3.02 8.51
CA ILE A 197 -5.90 4.37 8.90
C ILE A 197 -6.07 5.34 7.71
N THR A 198 -5.89 4.86 6.48
CA THR A 198 -6.03 5.68 5.27
C THR A 198 -7.44 6.22 5.06
N LEU A 199 -8.45 5.56 5.65
CA LEU A 199 -9.83 6.06 5.71
C LEU A 199 -9.95 7.43 6.35
N PHE A 200 -9.02 7.77 7.24
CA PHE A 200 -8.93 9.10 7.85
C PHE A 200 -7.99 10.01 7.08
N VAL A 201 -6.90 9.46 6.53
CA VAL A 201 -5.88 10.24 5.81
C VAL A 201 -6.48 10.91 4.57
N VAL A 202 -7.23 10.18 3.74
CA VAL A 202 -7.79 10.75 2.49
C VAL A 202 -8.76 11.90 2.77
N PRO A 203 -9.78 11.78 3.65
CA PRO A 203 -10.66 12.91 4.00
C PRO A 203 -9.93 14.10 4.61
N VAL A 204 -8.94 13.86 5.48
CA VAL A 204 -8.18 14.94 6.14
C VAL A 204 -7.34 15.71 5.11
N LEU A 205 -6.60 15.00 4.25
CA LEU A 205 -5.82 15.63 3.18
C LEU A 205 -6.72 16.36 2.19
N TYR A 206 -7.87 15.77 1.84
CA TYR A 206 -8.86 16.41 0.96
C TYR A 206 -9.44 17.69 1.59
N SER A 207 -9.77 17.68 2.88
CA SER A 207 -10.24 18.87 3.62
C SER A 207 -9.18 19.94 3.64
N SER A 208 -7.92 19.59 3.92
CA SER A 208 -6.82 20.55 3.95
C SER A 208 -6.64 21.25 2.59
N VAL A 209 -6.76 20.51 1.49
CA VAL A 209 -6.63 21.08 0.14
C VAL A 209 -7.84 21.95 -0.20
N ALA A 210 -9.06 21.51 0.13
CA ALA A 210 -10.27 22.30 -0.09
C ALA A 210 -10.28 23.61 0.71
N GLU A 211 -9.84 23.57 1.98
CA GLU A 211 -9.68 24.76 2.83
C GLU A 211 -8.63 25.71 2.25
N TRP A 212 -7.52 25.18 1.74
CA TRP A 212 -6.47 25.99 1.15
C TRP A 212 -6.93 26.69 -0.14
N GLN A 213 -7.68 26.00 -1.00
CA GLN A 213 -8.26 26.58 -2.22
C GLN A 213 -9.25 27.71 -1.91
N LEU A 214 -10.09 27.56 -0.87
CA LEU A 214 -11.05 28.59 -0.47
C LEU A 214 -10.34 29.86 0.02
N LYS A 215 -9.35 29.71 0.91
CA LYS A 215 -8.53 30.84 1.40
C LYS A 215 -7.73 31.52 0.28
N PHE A 216 -7.28 30.76 -0.72
CA PHE A 216 -6.56 31.30 -1.85
C PHE A 216 -7.46 32.15 -2.75
N ASN A 217 -8.69 31.68 -3.03
CA ASN A 217 -9.66 32.45 -3.81
C ASN A 217 -10.15 33.70 -3.06
N GLU A 218 -10.36 33.64 -1.74
CA GLU A 218 -10.71 34.83 -0.95
C GLU A 218 -9.63 35.92 -1.03
N LYS A 219 -8.34 35.54 -1.05
CA LYS A 219 -7.22 36.49 -1.21
C LYS A 219 -7.07 37.07 -2.61
N LEU A 220 -7.64 36.44 -3.63
CA LEU A 220 -7.59 36.90 -5.03
C LEU A 220 -8.75 37.84 -5.39
N HIS A 221 -9.79 37.88 -4.56
CA HIS A 221 -10.97 38.74 -4.71
C HIS A 221 -10.98 39.94 -3.74
N VAL A 222 -9.86 40.18 -3.05
CA VAL A 222 -9.55 41.40 -2.26
C VAL A 222 -8.40 42.12 -2.94
#